data_AF-A0A7I8C1H1-F1
#
_entry.id   AF-A0A7I8C1H1-F1
#
_cell.length_a   1.000
_cell.length_b   1.000
_cell.length_c   1.000
_cell.angle_alpha   90.00
_cell.angle_beta   90.00
_cell.angle_gamma   90.00
#
_symmetry.space_group_name_H-M   'P 1'
#
loop_
_entity.id
_entity.type
_entity.pdbx_description
1 polymer ?
#
loop_
_entity_poly.entity_id
_entity_poly.type
_entity_poly.pdbx_seq_one_letter_code
_entity_poly.pdbx_strand_id
1 'polypeptide(L)'
;MKTVAIKNLRPTQLTHGVREIRQKEQLYKSLSGSDLEMAIAEKPVPIVLGPHQAPFAIDHHHVASALWRSGIKTMPAVLVADLSWLSYQEFWLSMDDHRWTYPYDAKGQRKSFASMPEHMWEPEDDPYRSLAASVRDAGGYEKTTVPLEEFRWADLFRTYLPYPETEEQFVAVERQAVKLAKSKVAAGLPGFVGKAPAH
;
A
#
# COMPACT_ATOMS: atom_id res chain seq x y z
N MET A 1 -1.45 -1.78 -24.05
CA MET A 1 -1.06 -1.36 -22.68
C MET A 1 0.46 -1.39 -22.60
N LYS A 2 1.14 -0.35 -22.10
CA LYS A 2 2.61 -0.36 -21.97
C LYS A 2 3.00 -1.24 -20.78
N THR A 3 4.12 -1.95 -20.89
CA THR A 3 4.68 -2.76 -19.81
C THR A 3 5.91 -2.08 -19.22
N VAL A 4 6.16 -2.32 -17.93
CA VAL A 4 7.36 -1.84 -17.21
C VAL A 4 8.10 -3.03 -16.62
N ALA A 5 9.43 -2.97 -16.62
CA ALA A 5 10.25 -3.92 -15.87
C ALA A 5 10.16 -3.58 -14.37
N ILE A 6 9.72 -4.53 -13.54
CA ILE A 6 9.47 -4.29 -12.11
C ILE A 6 10.76 -3.84 -11.38
N LYS A 7 11.92 -4.33 -11.82
CA LYS A 7 13.23 -3.90 -11.28
C LYS A 7 13.52 -2.40 -11.43
N ASN A 8 12.90 -1.74 -12.41
CA ASN A 8 13.07 -0.31 -12.68
C ASN A 8 11.99 0.54 -11.99
N LEU A 9 10.96 -0.09 -11.42
CA LEU A 9 9.86 0.58 -10.78
C LEU A 9 10.28 1.02 -9.38
N ARG A 10 10.20 2.33 -9.13
CA ARG A 10 10.57 2.95 -7.86
C ARG A 10 9.36 3.00 -6.93
N PRO A 11 9.48 2.55 -5.67
CA PRO A 11 8.42 2.69 -4.69
C PRO A 11 8.27 4.16 -4.25
N THR A 12 7.07 4.49 -3.78
CA THR A 12 6.74 5.80 -3.18
C THR A 12 6.27 5.65 -1.74
N GLN A 13 6.49 4.47 -1.15
CA GLN A 13 6.10 4.09 0.20
C GLN A 13 7.32 3.44 0.88
N LEU A 14 7.54 3.74 2.16
CA LEU A 14 8.62 3.11 2.94
C LEU A 14 8.21 1.76 3.51
N THR A 15 6.91 1.53 3.68
CA THR A 15 6.38 0.32 4.30
C THR A 15 5.30 -0.30 3.44
N HIS A 16 5.06 -1.59 3.65
CA HIS A 16 3.93 -2.30 3.09
C HIS A 16 3.51 -3.46 4.01
N GLY A 17 2.26 -3.92 3.90
CA GLY A 17 1.85 -5.15 4.61
C GLY A 17 2.31 -6.43 3.90
N VAL A 18 3.26 -7.17 4.47
CA VAL A 18 3.80 -8.41 3.85
C VAL A 18 2.76 -9.54 3.78
N ARG A 19 1.77 -9.57 4.67
CA ARG A 19 0.69 -10.57 4.63
C ARG A 19 -0.09 -10.52 3.31
N GLU A 20 -0.47 -9.32 2.88
CA GLU A 20 -1.17 -9.10 1.62
C GLU A 20 -0.30 -9.48 0.41
N ILE A 21 1.02 -9.23 0.48
CA ILE A 21 1.97 -9.65 -0.56
C ILE A 21 2.03 -11.17 -0.66
N ARG A 22 2.13 -11.89 0.46
CA ARG A 22 2.19 -13.35 0.49
C ARG A 22 0.93 -13.98 -0.09
N GLN A 23 -0.25 -13.44 0.22
CA GLN A 23 -1.52 -13.91 -0.34
C GLN A 23 -1.55 -13.72 -1.87
N LYS A 24 -1.13 -12.55 -2.37
CA LYS A 24 -1.05 -12.29 -3.81
C LYS A 24 0.03 -13.15 -4.49
N GLU A 25 1.16 -13.37 -3.84
CA GLU A 25 2.23 -14.25 -4.33
C GLU A 25 1.69 -15.68 -4.53
N GLN A 26 0.98 -16.21 -3.53
CA GLN A 26 0.34 -17.53 -3.60
C GLN A 26 -0.67 -17.60 -4.74
N LEU A 27 -1.52 -16.58 -4.89
CA LEU A 27 -2.46 -16.48 -6.01
C LEU A 27 -1.73 -16.50 -7.36
N TYR A 28 -0.72 -15.67 -7.57
CA TYR A 28 0.00 -15.67 -8.84
C TYR A 28 0.74 -16.98 -9.12
N LYS A 29 1.25 -17.66 -8.07
CA LYS A 29 1.90 -18.98 -8.21
C LYS A 29 0.91 -20.11 -8.49
N SER A 30 -0.37 -19.97 -8.15
CA SER A 30 -1.39 -20.98 -8.42
C SER A 30 -2.02 -20.85 -9.82
N LEU A 31 -1.82 -19.72 -10.49
CA LEU A 31 -2.34 -19.46 -11.83
C LEU A 31 -1.30 -19.81 -12.91
N SER A 32 -1.77 -20.09 -14.13
CA SER A 32 -0.92 -20.30 -15.30
C SER A 32 -1.65 -19.92 -16.60
N GLY A 33 -0.90 -19.82 -17.70
CA GLY A 33 -1.47 -19.50 -19.02
C GLY A 33 -2.33 -18.23 -19.02
N SER A 34 -3.50 -18.30 -19.65
CA SER A 34 -4.42 -17.17 -19.80
C SER A 34 -4.91 -16.60 -18.47
N ASP A 35 -5.10 -17.42 -17.45
CA ASP A 35 -5.62 -16.96 -16.15
C ASP A 35 -4.59 -16.09 -15.42
N LEU A 36 -3.31 -16.46 -15.51
CA LEU A 36 -2.22 -15.66 -14.96
C LEU A 36 -2.08 -14.34 -15.74
N GLU A 37 -2.13 -14.39 -17.06
CA GLU A 37 -2.06 -13.20 -17.91
C GLU A 37 -3.20 -12.22 -17.59
N MET A 38 -4.42 -12.72 -17.44
CA MET A 38 -5.59 -11.93 -17.06
C MET A 38 -5.44 -11.32 -15.66
N ALA A 39 -5.04 -12.12 -14.67
CA ALA A 39 -4.83 -11.63 -13.31
C ALA A 39 -3.74 -10.54 -13.20
N ILE A 40 -2.73 -10.59 -14.08
CA ILE A 40 -1.72 -9.53 -14.20
C ILE A 40 -2.30 -8.31 -14.93
N ALA A 41 -3.05 -8.51 -16.01
CA ALA A 41 -3.62 -7.45 -16.84
C ALA A 41 -4.66 -6.60 -16.11
N GLU A 42 -5.42 -7.20 -15.17
CA GLU A 42 -6.43 -6.50 -14.36
C GLU A 42 -5.86 -5.48 -13.36
N LYS A 43 -4.55 -5.56 -13.06
CA LYS A 43 -3.89 -4.73 -12.05
C LYS A 43 -2.68 -3.99 -12.62
N PRO A 44 -2.86 -3.11 -13.63
CA PRO A 44 -1.78 -2.28 -14.10
C PRO A 44 -1.28 -1.39 -12.96
N VAL A 45 0.04 -1.16 -12.87
CA VAL A 45 0.58 -0.20 -11.90
C VAL A 45 0.40 1.22 -12.43
N PRO A 46 -0.28 2.11 -11.69
CA PRO A 46 -0.25 3.53 -12.01
C PRO A 46 1.13 4.09 -11.66
N ILE A 47 1.73 4.81 -12.61
CA ILE A 47 3.06 5.37 -12.47
C ILE A 47 3.09 6.87 -12.75
N VAL A 48 4.02 7.56 -12.10
CA VAL A 48 4.47 8.90 -12.46
C VAL A 48 5.90 8.82 -12.95
N LEU A 49 6.21 9.46 -14.08
CA LEU A 49 7.60 9.59 -14.52
C LEU A 49 8.26 10.72 -13.74
N GLY A 50 9.32 10.40 -13.03
CA GLY A 50 10.16 11.36 -12.31
C GLY A 50 11.45 11.69 -13.07
N PRO A 51 12.37 12.43 -12.41
CA PRO A 51 13.65 12.83 -12.99
C PRO A 51 14.37 11.64 -13.64
N HIS A 52 15.06 11.91 -14.76
CA HIS A 52 15.72 10.89 -15.58
C HIS A 52 14.78 9.81 -16.15
N GLN A 53 13.50 10.12 -16.31
CA GLN A 53 12.47 9.21 -16.83
C GLN A 53 12.25 7.96 -15.96
N ALA A 54 12.60 8.03 -14.68
CA ALA A 54 12.40 6.92 -13.75
C ALA A 54 10.90 6.74 -13.43
N PRO A 55 10.34 5.53 -13.54
CA PRO A 55 8.92 5.29 -13.21
C PRO A 55 8.73 5.06 -11.71
N PHE A 56 7.90 5.88 -11.07
CA PHE A 56 7.53 5.77 -9.66
C PHE A 56 6.10 5.22 -9.54
N ALA A 57 5.93 4.10 -8.83
CA ALA A 57 4.63 3.50 -8.58
C ALA A 57 3.87 4.32 -7.54
N ILE A 58 2.65 4.77 -7.85
CA ILE A 58 1.82 5.54 -6.91
C ILE A 58 0.70 4.72 -6.26
N ASP A 59 0.50 3.49 -6.73
CA ASP A 59 -0.39 2.50 -6.13
C ASP A 59 0.08 1.09 -6.54
N HIS A 60 -0.58 0.05 -6.03
CA HIS A 60 -0.36 -1.36 -6.36
C HIS A 60 1.04 -1.86 -5.97
N HIS A 61 1.67 -1.28 -4.94
CA HIS A 61 2.98 -1.71 -4.46
C HIS A 61 3.00 -3.21 -4.11
N HIS A 62 1.96 -3.69 -3.41
CA HIS A 62 1.82 -5.11 -3.08
C HIS A 62 1.75 -6.03 -4.30
N VAL A 63 1.09 -5.58 -5.38
CA VAL A 63 1.00 -6.35 -6.64
C VAL A 63 2.38 -6.47 -7.26
N ALA A 64 3.10 -5.36 -7.41
CA ALA A 64 4.45 -5.36 -7.97
C ALA A 64 5.43 -6.24 -7.14
N SER A 65 5.39 -6.12 -5.81
CA SER A 65 6.20 -6.96 -4.92
C SER A 65 5.85 -8.44 -5.05
N ALA A 66 4.55 -8.78 -5.12
CA ALA A 66 4.09 -10.16 -5.24
C ALA A 66 4.50 -10.78 -6.60
N LEU A 67 4.32 -10.06 -7.70
CA LEU A 67 4.75 -10.50 -9.03
C LEU A 67 6.25 -10.78 -9.07
N TRP A 68 7.07 -9.88 -8.49
CA TRP A 68 8.52 -10.08 -8.41
C TRP A 68 8.90 -11.37 -7.66
N ARG A 69 8.25 -11.61 -6.51
CA ARG A 69 8.44 -12.81 -5.67
C ARG A 69 7.94 -14.10 -6.35
N SER A 70 6.95 -13.99 -7.22
CA SER A 70 6.47 -15.08 -8.08
C SER A 70 7.35 -15.31 -9.32
N GLY A 71 8.47 -14.60 -9.46
CA GLY A 71 9.40 -14.75 -10.59
C GLY A 71 9.00 -13.98 -11.84
N ILE A 72 7.88 -13.25 -11.81
CA ILE A 72 7.38 -12.43 -12.91
C ILE A 72 8.11 -11.08 -12.88
N LYS A 73 8.70 -10.69 -14.01
CA LYS A 73 9.66 -9.56 -14.07
C LYS A 73 9.11 -8.29 -14.70
N THR A 74 7.93 -8.37 -15.29
CA THR A 74 7.27 -7.22 -15.92
C THR A 74 5.82 -7.17 -15.49
N MET A 75 5.24 -5.98 -15.52
CA MET A 75 3.81 -5.79 -15.30
C MET A 75 3.29 -4.66 -16.20
N PRO A 76 2.00 -4.62 -16.50
CA PRO A 76 1.39 -3.50 -17.19
C PRO A 76 1.46 -2.22 -16.37
N ALA A 77 1.62 -1.09 -17.04
CA ALA A 77 1.69 0.22 -16.42
C ALA A 77 0.74 1.21 -17.11
N VAL A 78 0.20 2.12 -16.30
CA VAL A 78 -0.61 3.27 -16.74
C VAL A 78 0.12 4.53 -16.32
N LEU A 79 0.47 5.39 -17.27
CA LEU A 79 1.06 6.68 -16.99
C LEU A 79 -0.01 7.63 -16.45
N VAL A 80 0.19 8.14 -15.24
CA VAL A 80 -0.71 9.09 -14.58
C VAL A 80 -0.24 10.52 -14.78
N ALA A 81 1.06 10.77 -14.64
CA ALA A 81 1.66 12.07 -14.89
C ALA A 81 3.12 11.95 -15.36
N ASP A 82 3.58 12.93 -16.14
CA ASP A 82 4.98 13.10 -16.49
C ASP A 82 5.55 14.33 -15.79
N LEU A 83 6.35 14.07 -14.76
CA LEU A 83 7.07 15.06 -13.96
C LEU A 83 8.58 14.95 -14.18
N SER A 84 9.02 14.33 -15.28
CA SER A 84 10.44 14.06 -15.55
C SER A 84 11.30 15.30 -15.77
N TRP A 85 10.64 16.44 -16.00
CA TRP A 85 11.24 17.76 -16.18
C TRP A 85 11.53 18.49 -14.86
N LEU A 86 11.02 18.01 -13.72
CA LEU A 86 11.29 18.60 -12.40
C LEU A 86 12.69 18.23 -11.89
N SER A 87 13.26 19.06 -11.02
CA SER A 87 14.38 18.63 -10.19
C SER A 87 13.94 17.54 -9.20
N TYR A 88 14.90 16.81 -8.65
CA TYR A 88 14.61 15.75 -7.67
C TYR A 88 13.84 16.26 -6.44
N GLN A 89 14.16 17.46 -5.96
CA GLN A 89 13.47 18.06 -4.81
C GLN A 89 12.03 18.48 -5.16
N GLU A 90 11.84 19.18 -6.28
CA GLU A 90 10.51 19.61 -6.72
C GLU A 90 9.61 18.42 -7.04
N PHE A 91 10.19 17.35 -7.62
CA PHE A 91 9.48 16.11 -7.89
C PHE A 91 8.86 15.54 -6.60
N TRP A 92 9.64 15.34 -5.55
CA TRP A 92 9.12 14.77 -4.31
C TRP A 92 8.12 15.69 -3.61
N LEU A 93 8.32 17.01 -3.64
CA LEU A 93 7.33 17.96 -3.11
C LEU A 93 6.01 17.87 -3.87
N SER A 94 6.06 17.78 -5.20
CA SER A 94 4.87 17.59 -6.04
C SER A 94 4.19 16.26 -5.74
N MET A 95 4.96 15.17 -5.59
CA MET A 95 4.41 13.85 -5.27
C MET A 95 3.72 13.82 -3.90
N ASP A 96 4.25 14.53 -2.90
CA ASP A 96 3.67 14.67 -1.55
C ASP A 96 2.37 15.49 -1.59
N ASP A 97 2.37 16.63 -2.30
CA ASP A 97 1.20 17.51 -2.47
C ASP A 97 0.02 16.78 -3.12
N HIS A 98 0.30 15.93 -4.11
CA HIS A 98 -0.71 15.08 -4.77
C HIS A 98 -1.13 13.86 -3.93
N ARG A 99 -0.53 13.64 -2.75
CA ARG A 99 -0.75 12.46 -1.89
C ARG A 99 -0.43 11.14 -2.61
N TRP A 100 0.61 11.13 -3.44
CA TRP A 100 1.11 9.94 -4.15
C TRP A 100 2.24 9.21 -3.42
N THR A 101 2.63 9.71 -2.24
CA THR A 101 3.72 9.15 -1.43
C THR A 101 3.27 8.87 -0.01
N TYR A 102 3.88 7.87 0.60
CA TYR A 102 3.73 7.56 2.02
C TYR A 102 5.12 7.41 2.68
N PRO A 103 5.77 8.53 3.06
CA PRO A 103 7.13 8.54 3.58
C PRO A 103 7.19 8.23 5.08
N TYR A 104 6.53 7.17 5.56
CA TYR A 104 6.48 6.81 6.99
C TYR A 104 7.01 5.40 7.24
N ASP A 105 7.86 5.24 8.25
CA ASP A 105 8.41 3.94 8.66
C ASP A 105 7.35 3.06 9.36
N ALA A 106 7.70 1.81 9.72
CA ALA A 106 6.77 0.87 10.35
C ALA A 106 6.28 1.33 11.74
N LYS A 107 6.91 2.35 12.33
CA LYS A 107 6.52 3.00 13.59
C LYS A 107 5.63 4.22 13.37
N GLY A 108 5.29 4.56 12.12
CA GLY A 108 4.49 5.73 11.77
C GLY A 108 5.27 7.04 11.84
N GLN A 109 6.59 7.02 11.75
CA GLN A 109 7.41 8.22 11.76
C GLN A 109 7.75 8.66 10.35
N ARG A 110 7.45 9.92 10.02
CA ARG A 110 7.82 10.50 8.73
C ARG A 110 9.34 10.50 8.57
N LYS A 111 9.84 10.07 7.42
CA LYS A 111 11.26 10.11 7.04
C LYS A 111 11.48 11.01 5.84
N SER A 112 12.76 11.25 5.55
CA SER A 112 13.18 11.94 4.33
C SER A 112 12.86 11.08 3.09
N PHE A 113 12.52 11.72 1.98
CA PHE A 113 12.39 11.04 0.69
C PHE A 113 13.69 10.38 0.22
N ALA A 114 14.84 10.84 0.71
CA ALA A 114 16.13 10.17 0.48
C ALA A 114 16.19 8.76 1.09
N SER A 115 15.28 8.42 2.01
CA SER A 115 15.15 7.08 2.58
C SER A 115 14.22 6.17 1.78
N MET A 116 13.63 6.65 0.67
CA MET A 116 12.77 5.81 -0.16
C MET A 116 13.56 4.64 -0.74
N PRO A 117 13.03 3.40 -0.65
CA PRO A 117 13.69 2.24 -1.19
C PRO A 117 13.89 2.35 -2.70
N GLU A 118 14.84 1.59 -3.22
CA GLU A 118 15.16 1.61 -4.63
C GLU A 118 14.23 0.67 -5.42
N HIS A 119 13.79 -0.41 -4.78
CA HIS A 119 13.03 -1.48 -5.41
C HIS A 119 11.74 -1.84 -4.66
N MET A 120 10.75 -2.34 -5.39
CA MET A 120 9.42 -2.66 -4.86
C MET A 120 9.38 -3.76 -3.78
N TRP A 121 10.45 -4.54 -3.62
CA TRP A 121 10.54 -5.62 -2.63
C TRP A 121 11.29 -5.23 -1.35
N GLU A 122 11.77 -3.99 -1.28
CA GLU A 122 12.56 -3.45 -0.15
C GLU A 122 11.77 -2.70 0.92
N PRO A 123 10.53 -2.19 0.71
CA PRO A 123 9.77 -1.58 1.79
C PRO A 123 9.69 -2.48 3.02
N GLU A 124 9.73 -1.87 4.21
CA GLU A 124 9.64 -2.57 5.49
C GLU A 124 8.24 -3.16 5.69
N ASP A 125 8.15 -4.31 6.39
CA ASP A 125 6.84 -4.83 6.81
C ASP A 125 6.22 -3.91 7.85
N ASP A 126 4.98 -3.50 7.61
CA ASP A 126 4.11 -2.82 8.58
C ASP A 126 2.94 -3.74 8.91
N PRO A 127 2.97 -4.42 10.07
CA PRO A 127 1.89 -5.31 10.48
C PRO A 127 0.55 -4.59 10.66
N TYR A 128 0.57 -3.29 11.00
CA TYR A 128 -0.67 -2.51 11.09
C TYR A 128 -1.25 -2.20 9.72
N ARG A 129 -0.42 -2.07 8.67
CA ARG A 129 -0.90 -1.99 7.29
C ARG A 129 -1.55 -3.30 6.84
N SER A 130 -1.04 -4.44 7.28
CA SER A 130 -1.71 -5.73 7.06
C SER A 130 -3.01 -5.85 7.88
N LEU A 131 -2.98 -5.41 9.14
CA LEU A 131 -4.13 -5.38 10.04
C LEU A 131 -5.25 -4.52 9.45
N ALA A 132 -4.93 -3.37 8.87
CA ALA A 132 -5.91 -2.51 8.23
C ALA A 132 -6.68 -3.22 7.13
N ALA A 133 -6.00 -3.93 6.23
CA ALA A 133 -6.67 -4.72 5.20
C ALA A 133 -7.55 -5.83 5.81
N SER A 134 -7.04 -6.56 6.81
CA SER A 134 -7.78 -7.63 7.50
C SER A 134 -9.06 -7.10 8.17
N VAL A 135 -8.97 -5.96 8.86
CA VAL A 135 -10.10 -5.33 9.53
C VAL A 135 -11.15 -4.84 8.54
N ARG A 136 -10.74 -4.32 7.37
CA ARG A 136 -11.67 -3.97 6.29
C ARG A 136 -12.43 -5.20 5.83
N ASP A 137 -11.70 -6.28 5.53
CA ASP A 137 -12.28 -7.52 5.01
C ASP A 137 -13.20 -8.20 6.06
N ALA A 138 -12.94 -7.97 7.35
CA ALA A 138 -13.80 -8.36 8.47
C ALA A 138 -15.01 -7.41 8.71
N GLY A 139 -15.25 -6.44 7.82
CA GLY A 139 -16.35 -5.47 7.91
C GLY A 139 -16.19 -4.46 9.04
N GLY A 140 -14.95 -4.10 9.38
CA GLY A 140 -14.61 -3.06 10.35
C GLY A 140 -14.84 -1.65 9.81
N TYR A 141 -14.65 -1.46 8.50
CA TYR A 141 -14.89 -0.22 7.76
C TYR A 141 -15.04 -0.55 6.26
N GLU A 142 -15.62 0.37 5.49
CA GLU A 142 -15.82 0.22 4.04
C GLU A 142 -14.61 0.69 3.24
N LYS A 143 -14.40 0.07 2.08
CA LYS A 143 -13.42 0.55 1.10
C LYS A 143 -13.86 1.90 0.53
N THR A 144 -12.95 2.85 0.38
CA THR A 144 -13.22 4.11 -0.32
C THR A 144 -12.23 4.37 -1.45
N THR A 145 -12.40 5.51 -2.13
CA THR A 145 -11.46 6.02 -3.14
C THR A 145 -10.46 7.03 -2.56
N VAL A 146 -10.50 7.28 -1.25
CA VAL A 146 -9.59 8.21 -0.58
C VAL A 146 -8.16 7.63 -0.65
N PRO A 147 -7.18 8.37 -1.21
CA PRO A 147 -5.80 7.90 -1.26
C PRO A 147 -5.25 7.58 0.13
N LEU A 148 -4.46 6.51 0.21
CA LEU A 148 -3.75 6.08 1.42
C LEU A 148 -4.68 5.80 2.63
N GLU A 149 -5.94 5.43 2.38
CA GLU A 149 -6.91 5.20 3.45
C GLU A 149 -6.46 4.11 4.43
N GLU A 150 -5.89 3.00 3.95
CA GLU A 150 -5.50 1.89 4.82
C GLU A 150 -4.34 2.27 5.75
N PHE A 151 -3.51 3.25 5.35
CA PHE A 151 -2.47 3.77 6.21
C PHE A 151 -3.03 4.62 7.35
N ARG A 152 -4.12 5.38 7.13
CA ARG A 152 -4.80 6.10 8.21
C ARG A 152 -5.41 5.15 9.24
N TRP A 153 -5.95 4.02 8.76
CA TRP A 153 -6.43 2.96 9.63
C TRP A 153 -5.28 2.27 10.38
N ALA A 154 -4.15 2.00 9.72
CA ALA A 154 -2.95 1.49 10.36
C ALA A 154 -2.45 2.42 11.47
N ASP A 155 -2.47 3.74 11.23
CA ASP A 155 -2.10 4.78 12.20
C ASP A 155 -3.01 4.78 13.43
N LEU A 156 -4.33 4.62 13.23
CA LEU A 156 -5.26 4.46 14.33
C LEU A 156 -4.91 3.20 15.15
N PHE A 157 -4.73 2.06 14.47
CA PHE A 157 -4.50 0.79 15.17
C PHE A 157 -3.19 0.79 15.95
N ARG A 158 -2.09 1.32 15.41
CA ARG A 158 -0.82 1.42 16.15
C ARG A 158 -0.87 2.37 17.33
N THR A 159 -1.80 3.31 17.33
CA THR A 159 -1.98 4.25 18.45
C THR A 159 -2.63 3.57 19.66
N TYR A 160 -3.54 2.62 19.42
CA TYR A 160 -4.42 2.08 20.47
C TYR A 160 -4.22 0.60 20.77
N LEU A 161 -3.54 -0.14 19.90
CA LEU A 161 -3.41 -1.59 19.99
C LEU A 161 -1.94 -2.00 20.08
N PRO A 162 -1.65 -3.12 20.76
CA PRO A 162 -0.28 -3.63 20.84
C PRO A 162 0.21 -4.12 19.49
N TYR A 163 1.53 -4.09 19.30
CA TYR A 163 2.19 -4.64 18.12
C TYR A 163 2.02 -6.17 18.09
N PRO A 164 1.47 -6.75 17.01
CA PRO A 164 1.32 -8.20 16.89
C PRO A 164 2.65 -8.84 16.44
N GLU A 165 3.34 -9.53 17.35
CA GLU A 165 4.59 -10.24 17.07
C GLU A 165 4.36 -11.64 16.48
N THR A 166 3.23 -12.27 16.78
CA THR A 166 2.88 -13.62 16.30
C THR A 166 1.58 -13.66 15.50
N GLU A 167 1.34 -14.77 14.79
CA GLU A 167 0.07 -15.01 14.08
C GLU A 167 -1.13 -15.04 15.04
N GLU A 168 -0.98 -15.67 16.21
CA GLU A 168 -2.03 -15.75 17.22
C GLU A 168 -2.34 -14.36 17.80
N GLN A 169 -1.30 -13.57 18.05
CA GLN A 169 -1.47 -12.18 18.49
C GLN A 169 -2.12 -11.32 17.41
N PHE A 170 -1.77 -11.52 16.13
CA PHE A 170 -2.41 -10.80 15.02
C PHE A 170 -3.92 -11.04 14.99
N VAL A 171 -4.38 -12.29 15.08
CA VAL A 171 -5.82 -12.62 15.13
C VAL A 171 -6.49 -12.03 16.37
N ALA A 172 -5.81 -12.02 17.52
CA ALA A 172 -6.35 -11.41 18.74
C ALA A 172 -6.49 -9.88 18.60
N VAL A 173 -5.47 -9.21 18.05
CA VAL A 173 -5.45 -7.77 17.79
C VAL A 173 -6.49 -7.39 16.74
N GLU A 174 -6.68 -8.18 15.69
CA GLU A 174 -7.72 -7.98 14.67
C GLU A 174 -9.12 -7.88 15.29
N ARG A 175 -9.48 -8.79 16.20
CA ARG A 175 -10.78 -8.74 16.89
C ARG A 175 -10.96 -7.46 17.71
N GLN A 176 -9.89 -6.93 18.29
CA GLN A 176 -9.91 -5.66 19.00
C GLN A 176 -9.99 -4.48 18.03
N ALA A 177 -9.25 -4.54 16.93
CA ALA A 177 -9.22 -3.53 15.88
C ALA A 177 -10.59 -3.36 15.20
N VAL A 178 -11.32 -4.45 14.92
CA VAL A 178 -12.70 -4.40 14.40
C VAL A 178 -13.62 -3.64 15.36
N LYS A 179 -13.50 -3.86 16.68
CA LYS A 179 -14.30 -3.13 17.68
C LYS A 179 -13.91 -1.65 17.73
N LEU A 180 -12.60 -1.36 17.71
CA LEU A 180 -12.07 0.00 17.70
C LEU A 180 -12.54 0.76 16.45
N ALA A 181 -12.51 0.13 15.28
CA ALA A 181 -12.90 0.73 14.00
C ALA A 181 -14.39 1.12 13.94
N LYS A 182 -15.24 0.45 14.72
CA LYS A 182 -16.67 0.77 14.85
C LYS A 182 -16.98 1.75 15.99
N SER A 183 -15.98 2.14 16.77
CA SER A 183 -16.14 3.04 17.90
C SER A 183 -16.06 4.51 17.47
N LYS A 184 -16.50 5.42 18.35
CA LYS A 184 -16.42 6.88 18.11
C LYS A 184 -14.99 7.38 17.90
N VAL A 185 -13.97 6.65 18.36
CA VAL A 185 -12.55 7.01 18.18
C VAL A 185 -12.17 7.05 16.70
N ALA A 186 -12.78 6.19 15.87
CA ALA A 186 -12.53 6.12 14.44
C ALA A 186 -13.40 7.09 13.62
N ALA A 187 -14.23 7.92 14.27
CA ALA A 187 -15.09 8.87 13.58
C ALA A 187 -14.24 9.86 12.75
N GLY A 188 -14.57 9.99 11.47
CA GLY A 188 -13.83 10.83 10.51
C GLY A 188 -12.77 10.10 9.68
N LEU A 189 -12.49 8.82 9.98
CA LEU A 189 -11.68 8.00 9.08
C LEU A 189 -12.47 7.60 7.83
N PRO A 190 -11.81 7.47 6.65
CA PRO A 190 -12.47 7.04 5.42
C PRO A 190 -13.14 5.69 5.60
N GLY A 191 -14.40 5.57 5.16
CA GLY A 191 -15.14 4.32 5.23
C GLY A 191 -15.67 3.95 6.61
N PHE A 192 -15.62 4.87 7.59
CA PHE A 192 -16.15 4.62 8.94
C PHE A 192 -17.63 4.20 8.92
N VAL A 193 -17.95 3.07 9.55
CA VAL A 193 -19.30 2.46 9.61
C VAL A 193 -19.96 2.54 10.99
N GLY A 194 -19.28 3.12 11.99
CA GLY A 194 -19.84 3.25 13.33
C GLY A 194 -20.93 4.32 13.42
N LYS A 195 -21.64 4.36 14.55
CA LYS A 195 -22.62 5.43 14.80
C LYS A 195 -21.89 6.75 15.05
N ALA A 196 -22.09 7.73 14.17
CA ALA A 196 -21.58 9.08 14.38
C ALA A 196 -22.05 9.63 15.75
N PRO A 197 -21.22 10.38 16.49
CA PRO A 197 -21.67 11.04 17.70
C PRO A 197 -22.86 11.96 17.36
N ALA A 198 -23.94 11.88 18.15
CA ALA A 198 -24.99 12.88 18.11
C ALA A 198 -24.35 14.24 18.46
N HIS A 199 -24.53 15.21 17.57
CA HIS A 199 -24.13 16.60 17.80
C HIS A 199 -25.01 17.24 18.88
#